data_AF-A0A101A2S0-F1
#
_entry.id   AF-A0A101A2S0-F1
#
_cell.length_a   1.000
_cell.length_b   1.000
_cell.length_c   1.000
_cell.angle_alpha   90.00
_cell.angle_beta   90.00
_cell.angle_gamma   90.00
#
_symmetry.space_group_name_H-M   'P 1'
#
loop_
_entity.id
_entity.type
_entity.pdbx_description
1 polymer ?
#
loop_
_entity_poly.entity_id
_entity_poly.type
_entity_poly.pdbx_seq_one_letter_code
_entity_poly.pdbx_strand_id
1 'polypeptide(L)'
;MGDLSIQNLVVEYTSGGHTVRPIDGLNLDVAAGSLVILLGPSGCGKTTLLSCLGGILQPTSGAIKFGDVEVTSLGADELSTYRRETVGFVFQAFNLVPSLTAVENVMVPLRASGMSRRASRKRAEQLLARVGLEDRLDHRPGDLSGGQQQRVAVARAIALDPPLILADEPTAHLDFIQVEEVLKLIRELASGTKMVVVATHDSRILPLADRVVEMVPDFASADRPPQTVELKAGQVLFEQGTMGDLIYIVDRGEIEMMRELSGGAEELLKLATEGDYFGEIGPLFHLPRSATAKARTEATVVGYTVRAFRERLGMAGVRDLIEHRPLSGELNESPLSGELATPE
;
A
#
# COMPACT_ATOMS: atom_id res chain seq x y z
N MET A 1 17.00 -20.89 -9.77
CA MET A 1 15.53 -21.16 -9.68
C MET A 1 14.85 -19.84 -9.32
N GLY A 2 13.63 -19.51 -9.77
CA GLY A 2 13.06 -18.14 -9.71
C GLY A 2 12.58 -17.65 -8.34
N ASP A 3 13.25 -18.03 -7.26
CA ASP A 3 12.86 -17.70 -5.89
C ASP A 3 13.24 -16.25 -5.54
N LEU A 4 12.47 -15.60 -4.67
CA LEU A 4 12.77 -14.25 -4.17
C LEU A 4 13.20 -14.34 -2.70
N SER A 5 14.33 -13.72 -2.38
CA SER A 5 14.79 -13.52 -1.00
C SER A 5 15.15 -12.05 -0.78
N ILE A 6 14.62 -11.48 0.29
CA ILE A 6 14.87 -10.11 0.74
C ILE A 6 15.36 -10.20 2.19
N GLN A 7 16.48 -9.55 2.48
CA GLN A 7 17.09 -9.58 3.80
C GLN A 7 17.36 -8.16 4.31
N ASN A 8 16.75 -7.83 5.46
CA ASN A 8 16.90 -6.57 6.17
C ASN A 8 16.87 -5.34 5.26
N LEU A 9 15.93 -5.32 4.29
CA LEU A 9 15.84 -4.24 3.31
C LEU A 9 15.40 -2.95 3.98
N VAL A 10 16.18 -1.89 3.79
CA VAL A 10 15.86 -0.54 4.25
C VAL A 10 15.88 0.40 3.05
N VAL A 11 14.84 1.19 2.90
CA VAL A 11 14.80 2.31 1.95
C VAL A 11 14.49 3.57 2.73
N GLU A 12 15.36 4.56 2.59
CA GLU A 12 15.31 5.82 3.31
C GLU A 12 15.32 6.99 2.33
N TYR A 13 14.42 7.96 2.55
CA TYR A 13 14.39 9.22 1.82
C TYR A 13 14.54 10.38 2.79
N THR A 14 15.39 11.35 2.43
CA THR A 14 15.46 12.64 3.13
C THR A 14 14.62 13.66 2.37
N SER A 15 13.58 14.19 2.99
CA SER A 15 12.75 15.25 2.42
C SER A 15 12.43 16.29 3.48
N GLY A 16 12.68 17.57 3.17
CA GLY A 16 12.35 18.68 4.07
C GLY A 16 13.04 18.63 5.43
N GLY A 17 14.21 18.00 5.56
CA GLY A 17 14.92 17.83 6.84
C GLY A 17 14.47 16.63 7.67
N HIS A 18 13.45 15.89 7.24
CA HIS A 18 13.00 14.67 7.89
C HIS A 18 13.42 13.43 7.11
N THR A 19 13.72 12.37 7.84
CA THR A 19 14.09 11.06 7.30
C THR A 19 12.88 10.15 7.34
N VAL A 20 12.43 9.68 6.18
CA VAL A 20 11.30 8.76 6.06
C VAL A 20 11.81 7.42 5.58
N ARG A 21 11.48 6.35 6.32
CA ARG A 21 11.80 4.96 5.96
C ARG A 21 10.54 4.19 5.58
N PRO A 22 10.10 4.25 4.32
CA PRO A 22 8.94 3.47 3.88
C PRO A 22 9.18 1.96 3.93
N ILE A 23 10.44 1.52 3.96
CA ILE A 23 10.82 0.13 4.21
C ILE A 23 11.92 0.15 5.26
N ASP A 24 11.71 -0.54 6.39
CA ASP A 24 12.65 -0.56 7.52
C ASP A 24 12.85 -1.99 8.02
N GLY A 25 13.87 -2.68 7.50
CA GLY A 25 14.23 -4.03 7.92
C GLY A 25 13.33 -5.14 7.37
N LEU A 26 12.80 -4.99 6.16
CA LEU A 26 11.93 -6.01 5.55
C LEU A 26 12.71 -7.30 5.25
N ASN A 27 12.14 -8.42 5.70
CA ASN A 27 12.60 -9.78 5.37
C ASN A 27 11.47 -10.53 4.67
N LEU A 28 11.77 -11.19 3.55
CA LEU A 28 10.77 -11.90 2.76
C LEU A 28 11.42 -13.01 1.95
N ASP A 29 10.88 -14.23 2.06
CA ASP A 29 11.24 -15.36 1.20
C ASP A 29 10.00 -15.89 0.50
N VAL A 30 10.08 -16.05 -0.82
CA VAL A 30 8.97 -16.53 -1.67
C VAL A 30 9.50 -17.50 -2.72
N ALA A 31 8.82 -18.63 -2.86
CA ALA A 31 9.15 -19.62 -3.88
C ALA A 31 8.77 -19.15 -5.29
N ALA A 32 9.52 -19.62 -6.30
CA ALA A 32 9.21 -19.41 -7.71
C ALA A 32 7.76 -19.82 -8.05
N GLY A 33 7.15 -19.16 -9.03
CA GLY A 33 5.78 -19.46 -9.43
C GLY A 33 4.68 -18.80 -8.58
N SER A 34 5.05 -18.09 -7.52
CA SER A 34 4.09 -17.47 -6.60
C SER A 34 3.47 -16.18 -7.13
N LEU A 35 2.19 -15.96 -6.84
CA LEU A 35 1.53 -14.67 -6.86
C LEU A 35 1.66 -14.01 -5.48
N VAL A 36 2.47 -12.95 -5.40
CA VAL A 36 2.70 -12.17 -4.19
C VAL A 36 1.90 -10.88 -4.25
N ILE A 37 1.13 -10.57 -3.22
CA ILE A 37 0.41 -9.32 -3.08
C ILE A 37 1.09 -8.46 -2.01
N LEU A 38 1.56 -7.28 -2.39
CA LEU A 38 1.96 -6.23 -1.47
C LEU A 38 0.71 -5.41 -1.14
N LEU A 39 0.16 -5.58 0.05
CA LEU A 39 -1.07 -4.94 0.51
C LEU A 39 -0.73 -3.77 1.43
N GLY A 40 -1.38 -2.63 1.23
CA GLY A 40 -1.27 -1.49 2.15
C GLY A 40 -1.85 -0.20 1.58
N PRO A 41 -2.02 0.85 2.39
CA PRO A 41 -2.53 2.14 1.96
C PRO A 41 -1.56 2.84 1.01
N SER A 42 -2.01 3.91 0.36
CA SER A 42 -1.14 4.76 -0.45
C SER A 42 0.00 5.33 0.41
N GLY A 43 1.23 5.33 -0.12
CA GLY A 43 2.40 5.87 0.56
C GLY A 43 3.15 4.93 1.50
N CYS A 44 2.69 3.69 1.73
CA CYS A 44 3.38 2.73 2.62
C CYS A 44 4.60 2.03 2.00
N GLY A 45 5.08 2.46 0.84
CA GLY A 45 6.29 1.89 0.23
C GLY A 45 6.10 0.73 -0.76
N LYS A 46 4.87 0.40 -1.18
CA LYS A 46 4.63 -0.66 -2.20
C LYS A 46 5.37 -0.42 -3.51
N THR A 47 5.17 0.75 -4.11
CA THR A 47 5.87 1.17 -5.34
C THR A 47 7.38 1.25 -5.13
N THR A 48 7.82 1.65 -3.92
CA THR A 48 9.23 1.65 -3.53
C THR A 48 9.80 0.23 -3.57
N LEU A 49 9.11 -0.74 -2.96
CA LEU A 49 9.53 -2.15 -2.98
C LEU A 49 9.55 -2.71 -4.40
N LEU A 50 8.51 -2.47 -5.20
CA LEU A 50 8.50 -2.86 -6.62
C LEU A 50 9.68 -2.25 -7.39
N SER A 51 10.02 -0.99 -7.12
CA SER A 51 11.14 -0.30 -7.77
C SER A 51 12.50 -0.91 -7.39
N CYS A 52 12.67 -1.34 -6.14
CA CYS A 52 13.85 -2.08 -5.70
C CYS A 52 13.94 -3.47 -6.34
N LEU A 53 12.84 -4.23 -6.33
CA LEU A 53 12.77 -5.54 -6.99
C LEU A 53 13.05 -5.45 -8.50
N GLY A 54 12.60 -4.37 -9.13
CA GLY A 54 12.83 -4.10 -10.55
C GLY A 54 14.21 -3.56 -10.88
N GLY A 55 15.10 -3.35 -9.90
CA GLY A 55 16.42 -2.75 -10.14
C GLY A 55 16.34 -1.34 -10.70
N ILE A 56 15.28 -0.59 -10.37
CA ILE A 56 15.10 0.83 -10.73
C ILE A 56 15.64 1.71 -9.60
N LEU A 57 15.39 1.30 -8.35
CA LEU A 57 15.81 2.01 -7.15
C LEU A 57 16.79 1.14 -6.35
N GLN A 58 17.92 1.71 -5.95
CA GLN A 58 18.83 1.07 -5.01
C GLN A 58 18.37 1.34 -3.57
N PRO A 59 18.25 0.31 -2.72
CA PRO A 59 17.92 0.52 -1.32
C PRO A 59 19.07 1.17 -0.54
N THR A 60 18.77 1.70 0.64
CA THR A 60 19.76 2.26 1.56
C THR A 60 20.63 1.16 2.17
N SER A 61 20.02 0.03 2.53
CA SER A 61 20.73 -1.16 3.00
C SER A 61 19.87 -2.43 2.83
N GLY A 62 20.49 -3.59 3.11
CA GLY A 62 19.89 -4.90 2.91
C GLY A 62 20.20 -5.50 1.53
N ALA A 63 19.65 -6.68 1.29
CA ALA A 63 19.92 -7.44 0.07
C ALA A 63 18.61 -7.93 -0.58
N ILE A 64 18.61 -7.93 -1.92
CA ILE A 64 17.55 -8.54 -2.73
C ILE A 64 18.21 -9.55 -3.65
N LYS A 65 17.75 -10.80 -3.58
CA LYS A 65 18.16 -11.87 -4.48
C LYS A 65 16.93 -12.41 -5.22
N PHE A 66 16.99 -12.42 -6.54
CA PHE A 66 15.99 -13.06 -7.39
C PHE A 66 16.65 -14.17 -8.20
N GLY A 67 16.30 -15.41 -7.85
CA GLY A 67 16.98 -16.62 -8.26
C GLY A 67 18.47 -16.58 -7.97
N ASP A 68 19.30 -16.65 -8.99
CA ASP A 68 20.76 -16.65 -8.84
C ASP A 68 21.36 -15.24 -8.90
N VAL A 69 20.53 -14.21 -9.09
CA VAL A 69 20.95 -12.81 -9.24
C VAL A 69 20.78 -12.06 -7.93
N GLU A 70 21.87 -11.55 -7.38
CA GLU A 70 21.84 -10.58 -6.28
C GLU A 70 21.66 -9.18 -6.85
N VAL A 71 20.43 -8.67 -6.83
CA VAL A 71 20.00 -7.43 -7.52
C VAL A 71 20.70 -6.21 -6.93
N THR A 72 20.88 -6.18 -5.60
CA THR A 72 21.50 -5.09 -4.85
C THR A 72 23.01 -4.95 -5.08
N SER A 73 23.67 -5.99 -5.61
CA SER A 73 25.10 -5.92 -5.94
C SER A 73 25.39 -5.52 -7.38
N LEU A 74 24.36 -5.40 -8.23
CA LEU A 74 24.54 -5.12 -9.66
C LEU A 74 24.94 -3.67 -9.94
N GLY A 75 25.90 -3.50 -10.84
CA GLY A 75 26.24 -2.19 -11.43
C GLY A 75 25.19 -1.68 -12.42
N ALA A 76 25.33 -0.44 -12.90
CA ALA A 76 24.35 0.22 -13.77
C ALA A 76 24.06 -0.53 -15.09
N ASP A 77 25.10 -1.07 -15.72
CA ASP A 77 24.96 -1.85 -16.96
C ASP A 77 24.29 -3.20 -16.72
N GLU A 78 24.66 -3.87 -15.62
CA GLU A 78 24.08 -5.15 -15.21
C GLU A 78 22.61 -5.00 -14.83
N LEU A 79 22.23 -3.91 -14.14
CA LEU A 79 20.83 -3.57 -13.86
C LEU A 79 20.02 -3.38 -15.13
N SER A 80 20.64 -2.85 -16.19
CA SER A 80 19.98 -2.69 -17.49
C SER A 80 19.72 -4.04 -18.17
N THR A 81 20.65 -4.98 -18.05
CA THR A 81 20.47 -6.37 -18.50
C THR A 81 19.41 -7.09 -17.66
N TYR A 82 19.48 -6.98 -16.33
CA TYR A 82 18.48 -7.52 -15.40
C TYR A 82 17.06 -7.05 -15.74
N ARG A 83 16.86 -5.74 -15.95
CA ARG A 83 15.56 -5.21 -16.36
C ARG A 83 15.07 -5.73 -17.70
N ARG A 84 15.97 -6.02 -18.64
CA ARG A 84 15.62 -6.52 -19.97
C ARG A 84 15.27 -8.01 -19.95
N GLU A 85 16.01 -8.81 -19.20
CA GLU A 85 15.95 -10.28 -19.26
C GLU A 85 15.13 -10.88 -18.12
N THR A 86 15.03 -10.20 -16.99
CA THR A 86 14.45 -10.74 -15.76
C THR A 86 13.10 -10.12 -15.40
N VAL A 87 12.90 -8.84 -15.71
CA VAL A 87 11.76 -8.05 -15.17
C VAL A 87 10.77 -7.64 -16.27
N GLY A 88 9.49 -7.93 -16.07
CA GLY A 88 8.37 -7.31 -16.78
C GLY A 88 7.63 -6.36 -15.86
N PHE A 89 7.36 -5.13 -16.30
CA PHE A 89 6.69 -4.11 -15.47
C PHE A 89 5.33 -3.69 -16.03
N VAL A 90 4.30 -3.75 -15.19
CA VAL A 90 2.95 -3.28 -15.44
C VAL A 90 2.69 -2.08 -14.53
N PHE A 91 2.41 -0.92 -15.12
CA PHE A 91 2.25 0.33 -14.39
C PHE A 91 0.77 0.67 -14.18
N GLN A 92 0.47 1.39 -13.08
CA GLN A 92 -0.88 1.83 -12.72
C GLN A 92 -1.59 2.61 -13.83
N ALA A 93 -0.88 3.55 -14.48
CA ALA A 93 -1.43 4.40 -15.55
C ALA A 93 -1.25 3.80 -16.96
N PHE A 94 -1.07 2.47 -17.08
CA PHE A 94 -0.76 1.72 -18.31
C PHE A 94 0.61 2.06 -18.95
N ASN A 95 1.01 3.34 -18.92
CA ASN A 95 2.21 3.92 -19.53
C ASN A 95 2.37 3.52 -21.00
N LEU A 96 1.27 3.40 -21.75
CA LEU A 96 1.31 3.15 -23.20
C LEU A 96 1.75 4.41 -23.95
N VAL A 97 2.51 4.24 -25.03
CA VAL A 97 2.90 5.35 -25.90
C VAL A 97 1.69 5.73 -26.77
N PRO A 98 1.11 6.94 -26.63
CA PRO A 98 -0.18 7.28 -27.25
C PRO A 98 -0.17 7.28 -28.79
N SER A 99 0.99 7.53 -29.38
CA SER A 99 1.17 7.58 -30.84
C SER A 99 1.29 6.20 -31.49
N LEU A 100 1.52 5.16 -30.69
CA LEU A 100 1.71 3.78 -31.16
C LEU A 100 0.40 2.99 -31.04
N THR A 101 0.17 2.05 -31.96
CA THR A 101 -0.93 1.09 -31.84
C THR A 101 -0.67 0.08 -30.71
N ALA A 102 -1.66 -0.75 -30.38
CA ALA A 102 -1.53 -1.84 -29.40
C ALA A 102 -0.37 -2.78 -29.77
N VAL A 103 -0.30 -3.22 -31.04
CA VAL A 103 0.80 -4.09 -31.51
C VAL A 103 2.14 -3.37 -31.43
N GLU A 104 2.21 -2.10 -31.78
CA GLU A 104 3.44 -1.32 -31.73
C GLU A 104 3.94 -1.09 -30.29
N ASN A 105 3.04 -0.85 -29.34
CA ASN A 105 3.36 -0.75 -27.92
C ASN A 105 4.02 -2.02 -27.38
N VAL A 106 3.48 -3.20 -27.74
CA VAL A 106 4.04 -4.50 -27.34
C VAL A 106 5.37 -4.78 -28.07
N MET A 107 5.54 -4.25 -29.29
CA MET A 107 6.80 -4.37 -30.03
C MET A 107 7.96 -3.57 -29.44
N VAL A 108 7.72 -2.52 -28.65
CA VAL A 108 8.79 -1.65 -28.11
C VAL A 108 9.91 -2.45 -27.40
N PRO A 109 9.64 -3.25 -26.34
CA PRO A 109 10.68 -4.03 -25.68
C PRO A 109 11.31 -5.09 -26.60
N LEU A 110 10.53 -5.71 -27.48
CA LEU A 110 11.02 -6.69 -28.45
C LEU A 110 12.06 -6.06 -29.40
N ARG A 111 11.77 -4.87 -29.93
CA ARG A 111 12.69 -4.13 -30.80
C ARG A 111 13.92 -3.66 -30.04
N ALA A 112 13.76 -3.21 -28.80
CA ALA A 112 14.87 -2.81 -27.95
C ALA A 112 15.82 -3.97 -27.61
N SER A 113 15.32 -5.22 -27.58
CA SER A 113 16.15 -6.43 -27.43
C SER A 113 16.89 -6.86 -28.72
N GLY A 114 16.73 -6.14 -29.83
CA GLY A 114 17.37 -6.44 -31.10
C GLY A 114 16.54 -7.32 -32.05
N MET A 115 15.31 -7.69 -31.70
CA MET A 115 14.45 -8.52 -32.54
C MET A 115 14.05 -7.79 -33.84
N SER A 116 14.04 -8.53 -34.97
CA SER A 116 13.64 -7.95 -36.27
C SER A 116 12.18 -7.49 -36.27
N ARG A 117 11.84 -6.46 -37.06
CA ARG A 117 10.47 -5.90 -37.10
C ARG A 117 9.41 -6.97 -37.36
N ARG A 118 9.69 -7.90 -38.28
CA ARG A 118 8.79 -9.00 -38.63
C ARG A 118 8.59 -9.98 -37.46
N ALA A 119 9.67 -10.36 -36.78
CA ALA A 119 9.60 -11.26 -35.64
C ALA A 119 8.91 -10.59 -34.44
N SER A 120 9.25 -9.32 -34.15
CA SER A 120 8.61 -8.54 -33.09
C SER A 120 7.10 -8.41 -33.31
N ARG A 121 6.67 -8.10 -34.53
CA ARG A 121 5.24 -8.00 -34.87
C ARG A 121 4.52 -9.32 -34.65
N LYS A 122 5.05 -10.43 -35.19
CA LYS A 122 4.47 -11.76 -35.01
C LYS A 122 4.32 -12.13 -33.53
N ARG A 123 5.35 -11.87 -32.72
CA ARG A 123 5.32 -12.12 -31.28
C ARG A 123 4.31 -11.23 -30.57
N ALA A 124 4.25 -9.94 -30.91
CA ALA A 124 3.28 -9.01 -30.34
C ALA A 124 1.82 -9.40 -30.65
N GLU A 125 1.52 -9.82 -31.89
CA GLU A 125 0.20 -10.32 -32.29
C GLU A 125 -0.19 -11.57 -31.49
N GLN A 126 0.73 -12.51 -31.29
CA GLN A 126 0.49 -13.70 -30.45
C GLN A 126 0.19 -13.34 -28.98
N LEU A 127 0.90 -12.35 -28.44
CA LEU A 127 0.71 -11.90 -27.06
C LEU A 127 -0.61 -11.16 -26.90
N LEU A 128 -0.98 -10.33 -27.88
CA LEU A 128 -2.27 -9.63 -27.89
C LEU A 128 -3.44 -10.62 -28.01
N ALA A 129 -3.33 -11.64 -28.86
CA ALA A 129 -4.32 -12.72 -28.92
C ALA A 129 -4.42 -13.46 -27.57
N ARG A 130 -3.29 -13.76 -26.91
CA ARG A 130 -3.29 -14.41 -25.59
C ARG A 130 -4.04 -13.62 -24.53
N VAL A 131 -4.06 -12.29 -24.63
CA VAL A 131 -4.82 -11.41 -23.72
C VAL A 131 -6.19 -11.00 -24.30
N GLY A 132 -6.69 -11.67 -25.35
CA GLY A 132 -8.01 -11.42 -25.93
C GLY A 132 -8.14 -10.11 -26.73
N LEU A 133 -7.06 -9.66 -27.36
CA LEU A 133 -6.99 -8.41 -28.14
C LEU A 133 -6.61 -8.62 -29.62
N GLU A 134 -6.87 -9.81 -30.18
CA GLU A 134 -6.61 -10.11 -31.59
C GLU A 134 -7.33 -9.16 -32.57
N ASP A 135 -8.52 -8.65 -32.22
CA ASP A 135 -9.29 -7.71 -33.07
C ASP A 135 -8.96 -6.23 -32.80
N ARG A 136 -7.90 -5.96 -32.02
CA ARG A 136 -7.55 -4.61 -31.55
C ARG A 136 -6.10 -4.22 -31.82
N LEU A 137 -5.40 -4.98 -32.66
CA LEU A 137 -3.97 -4.81 -32.94
C LEU A 137 -3.59 -3.39 -33.37
N ASP A 138 -4.38 -2.79 -34.28
CA ASP A 138 -4.09 -1.48 -34.88
C ASP A 138 -4.76 -0.30 -34.14
N HIS A 139 -5.44 -0.55 -33.02
CA HIS A 139 -6.06 0.51 -32.21
C HIS A 139 -4.99 1.25 -31.42
N ARG A 140 -5.14 2.57 -31.25
CA ARG A 140 -4.30 3.37 -30.36
C ARG A 140 -4.87 3.38 -28.95
N PRO A 141 -4.10 3.75 -27.91
CA PRO A 141 -4.60 3.78 -26.53
C PRO A 141 -5.91 4.55 -26.35
N GLY A 142 -6.10 5.67 -27.08
CA GLY A 142 -7.34 6.45 -27.04
C GLY A 142 -8.59 5.72 -27.58
N ASP A 143 -8.41 4.66 -28.35
CA ASP A 143 -9.49 3.86 -28.94
C ASP A 143 -9.82 2.61 -28.10
N LEU A 144 -9.11 2.40 -26.99
CA LEU A 144 -9.21 1.21 -26.14
C LEU A 144 -9.83 1.54 -24.78
N SER A 145 -10.66 0.64 -24.24
CA SER A 145 -11.15 0.76 -22.86
C SER A 145 -10.00 0.61 -21.86
N GLY A 146 -10.19 1.04 -20.60
CA GLY A 146 -9.18 0.89 -19.54
C GLY A 146 -8.68 -0.55 -19.39
N GLY A 147 -9.60 -1.52 -19.33
CA GLY A 147 -9.25 -2.94 -19.25
C GLY A 147 -8.50 -3.46 -20.49
N GLN A 148 -8.81 -2.94 -21.68
CA GLN A 148 -8.07 -3.26 -22.90
C GLN A 148 -6.66 -2.65 -22.86
N GLN A 149 -6.50 -1.40 -22.44
CA GLN A 149 -5.19 -0.76 -22.28
C GLN A 149 -4.34 -1.49 -21.24
N GLN A 150 -4.93 -1.92 -20.13
CA GLN A 150 -4.25 -2.74 -19.11
C GLN A 150 -3.76 -4.06 -19.70
N ARG A 151 -4.58 -4.76 -20.49
CA ARG A 151 -4.17 -6.00 -21.17
C ARG A 151 -3.06 -5.77 -22.19
N VAL A 152 -3.05 -4.64 -22.92
CA VAL A 152 -1.90 -4.25 -23.76
C VAL A 152 -0.65 -4.03 -22.90
N ALA A 153 -0.77 -3.36 -21.75
CA ALA A 153 0.35 -3.14 -20.83
C ALA A 153 0.91 -4.46 -20.27
N VAL A 154 0.04 -5.41 -19.94
CA VAL A 154 0.42 -6.77 -19.52
C VAL A 154 1.11 -7.51 -20.67
N ALA A 155 0.55 -7.50 -21.89
CA ALA A 155 1.17 -8.12 -23.06
C ALA A 155 2.56 -7.56 -23.35
N ARG A 156 2.76 -6.25 -23.17
CA ARG A 156 4.07 -5.58 -23.28
C ARG A 156 5.02 -6.04 -22.19
N ALA A 157 4.57 -6.12 -20.94
CA ALA A 157 5.39 -6.53 -19.80
C ALA A 157 5.93 -7.96 -19.97
N ILE A 158 5.12 -8.86 -20.54
CA ILE A 158 5.51 -10.27 -20.74
C ILE A 158 6.19 -10.53 -22.09
N ALA A 159 6.50 -9.49 -22.87
CA ALA A 159 6.88 -9.66 -24.27
C ALA A 159 8.18 -10.47 -24.44
N LEU A 160 9.15 -10.21 -23.56
CA LEU A 160 10.44 -10.90 -23.49
C LEU A 160 10.42 -12.16 -22.60
N ASP A 161 9.24 -12.62 -22.21
CA ASP A 161 9.03 -13.79 -21.34
C ASP A 161 9.77 -13.73 -19.98
N PRO A 162 9.71 -12.60 -19.24
CA PRO A 162 10.47 -12.43 -18.01
C PRO A 162 10.01 -13.40 -16.91
N PRO A 163 10.93 -13.91 -16.07
CA PRO A 163 10.62 -14.72 -14.90
C PRO A 163 9.99 -13.93 -13.74
N LEU A 164 10.19 -12.61 -13.66
CA LEU A 164 9.60 -11.74 -12.64
C LEU A 164 8.67 -10.71 -13.30
N ILE A 165 7.42 -10.67 -12.89
CA ILE A 165 6.45 -9.66 -13.34
C ILE A 165 6.07 -8.80 -12.13
N LEU A 166 6.26 -7.49 -12.25
CA LEU A 166 5.93 -6.50 -11.22
C LEU A 166 4.74 -5.68 -11.71
N ALA A 167 3.69 -5.59 -10.91
CA ALA A 167 2.49 -4.85 -11.25
C ALA A 167 2.12 -3.85 -10.16
N ASP A 168 2.11 -2.57 -10.50
CA ASP A 168 1.70 -1.51 -9.58
C ASP A 168 0.25 -1.11 -9.85
N GLU A 169 -0.64 -1.36 -8.89
CA GLU A 169 -2.07 -1.03 -8.92
C GLU A 169 -2.76 -1.40 -10.25
N PRO A 170 -2.66 -2.67 -10.71
CA PRO A 170 -3.09 -3.07 -12.05
C PRO A 170 -4.61 -2.96 -12.28
N THR A 171 -5.40 -2.71 -11.24
CA THR A 171 -6.86 -2.62 -11.28
C THR A 171 -7.40 -1.22 -10.97
N ALA A 172 -6.55 -0.24 -10.63
CA ALA A 172 -7.00 1.06 -10.10
C ALA A 172 -7.85 1.90 -11.06
N HIS A 173 -7.72 1.71 -12.37
CA HIS A 173 -8.43 2.46 -13.40
C HIS A 173 -9.54 1.65 -14.10
N LEU A 174 -9.96 0.53 -13.50
CA LEU A 174 -10.86 -0.44 -14.12
C LEU A 174 -12.22 -0.48 -13.44
N ASP A 175 -13.28 -0.66 -14.23
CA ASP A 175 -14.60 -1.00 -13.71
C ASP A 175 -14.65 -2.45 -13.19
N PHE A 176 -15.69 -2.79 -12.43
CA PHE A 176 -15.78 -4.09 -11.78
C PHE A 176 -15.76 -5.29 -12.74
N ILE A 177 -16.26 -5.14 -13.97
CA ILE A 177 -16.28 -6.21 -14.99
C ILE A 177 -14.86 -6.41 -15.53
N GLN A 178 -14.17 -5.32 -15.83
CA GLN A 178 -12.81 -5.32 -16.36
C GLN A 178 -11.79 -5.85 -15.34
N VAL A 179 -12.01 -5.61 -14.05
CA VAL A 179 -11.15 -6.12 -12.98
C VAL A 179 -11.05 -7.64 -13.01
N GLU A 180 -12.16 -8.35 -13.16
CA GLU A 180 -12.17 -9.82 -13.14
C GLU A 180 -11.28 -10.43 -14.23
N GLU A 181 -11.35 -9.89 -15.46
CA GLU A 181 -10.54 -10.36 -16.59
C GLU A 181 -9.04 -10.14 -16.34
N VAL A 182 -8.66 -8.99 -15.78
CA VAL A 182 -7.27 -8.67 -15.47
C VAL A 182 -6.73 -9.51 -14.32
N LEU A 183 -7.53 -9.75 -13.28
CA LEU A 183 -7.14 -10.59 -12.15
C LEU A 183 -6.90 -12.06 -12.57
N LYS A 184 -7.77 -12.62 -13.41
CA LYS A 184 -7.58 -13.96 -13.99
C LYS A 184 -6.27 -14.04 -14.78
N LEU A 185 -6.02 -13.05 -15.64
CA LEU A 185 -4.79 -12.97 -16.42
C LEU A 185 -3.54 -12.91 -15.52
N ILE A 186 -3.55 -12.09 -14.47
CA ILE A 186 -2.44 -11.98 -13.50
C ILE A 186 -2.17 -13.34 -12.82
N ARG A 187 -3.22 -14.04 -12.38
CA ARG A 187 -3.08 -15.36 -11.76
C ARG A 187 -2.51 -16.40 -12.73
N GLU A 188 -2.94 -16.39 -13.99
CA GLU A 188 -2.41 -17.28 -15.03
C GLU A 188 -0.94 -17.02 -15.34
N LEU A 189 -0.49 -15.76 -15.24
CA LEU A 189 0.92 -15.40 -15.41
C LEU A 189 1.80 -15.90 -14.27
N ALA A 190 1.27 -15.96 -13.05
CA ALA A 190 1.91 -16.59 -11.90
C ALA A 190 1.79 -18.13 -11.99
N SER A 191 2.49 -18.71 -12.97
CA SER A 191 2.48 -20.15 -13.23
C SER A 191 3.87 -20.67 -13.56
N GLY A 192 4.09 -21.97 -13.29
CA GLY A 192 5.38 -22.63 -13.48
C GLY A 192 6.45 -21.99 -12.61
N THR A 193 7.47 -21.38 -13.22
CA THR A 193 8.58 -20.72 -12.52
C THR A 193 8.46 -19.20 -12.47
N LYS A 194 7.37 -18.61 -13.00
CA LYS A 194 7.20 -17.16 -13.10
C LYS A 194 6.57 -16.60 -11.83
N MET A 195 7.25 -15.64 -11.21
CA MET A 195 6.73 -14.93 -10.06
C MET A 195 6.01 -13.66 -10.52
N VAL A 196 4.87 -13.38 -9.92
CA VAL A 196 4.16 -12.11 -10.10
C VAL A 196 4.04 -11.42 -8.76
N VAL A 197 4.50 -10.17 -8.67
CA VAL A 197 4.36 -9.33 -7.47
C VAL A 197 3.45 -8.17 -7.80
N VAL A 198 2.32 -8.07 -7.11
CA VAL A 198 1.32 -7.03 -7.31
C VAL A 198 1.29 -6.12 -6.10
N ALA A 199 1.56 -4.83 -6.29
CA ALA A 199 1.25 -3.81 -5.30
C ALA A 199 -0.20 -3.35 -5.48
N THR A 200 -1.00 -3.46 -4.42
CA THR A 200 -2.35 -2.88 -4.45
C THR A 200 -2.90 -2.57 -3.06
N HIS A 201 -3.96 -1.77 -3.01
CA HIS A 201 -4.85 -1.66 -1.85
C HIS A 201 -6.18 -2.40 -2.07
N ASP A 202 -6.38 -3.03 -3.23
CA ASP A 202 -7.60 -3.74 -3.60
C ASP A 202 -7.64 -5.14 -2.98
N SER A 203 -8.45 -5.32 -1.95
CA SER A 203 -8.61 -6.61 -1.27
C SER A 203 -9.23 -7.72 -2.13
N ARG A 204 -9.83 -7.39 -3.29
CA ARG A 204 -10.46 -8.39 -4.18
C ARG A 204 -9.45 -9.37 -4.79
N ILE A 205 -8.17 -9.02 -4.85
CA ILE A 205 -7.13 -9.92 -5.39
C ILE A 205 -6.64 -10.96 -4.38
N LEU A 206 -6.88 -10.74 -3.08
CA LEU A 206 -6.31 -11.56 -2.00
C LEU A 206 -6.64 -13.07 -2.11
N PRO A 207 -7.85 -13.49 -2.52
CA PRO A 207 -8.14 -14.92 -2.69
C PRO A 207 -7.30 -15.64 -3.76
N LEU A 208 -6.65 -14.90 -4.66
CA LEU A 208 -5.79 -15.46 -5.70
C LEU A 208 -4.33 -15.59 -5.26
N ALA A 209 -3.94 -14.93 -4.16
CA ALA A 209 -2.57 -14.79 -3.71
C ALA A 209 -2.02 -16.10 -3.12
N ASP A 210 -0.77 -16.41 -3.44
CA ASP A 210 -0.01 -17.46 -2.74
C ASP A 210 0.67 -16.87 -1.49
N ARG A 211 1.01 -15.58 -1.52
CA ARG A 211 1.60 -14.83 -0.42
C ARG A 211 1.05 -13.42 -0.36
N VAL A 212 0.67 -12.98 0.84
CA VAL A 212 0.33 -11.58 1.12
C VAL A 212 1.42 -11.00 2.02
N VAL A 213 1.93 -9.82 1.64
CA VAL A 213 2.89 -9.03 2.40
C VAL A 213 2.20 -7.72 2.73
N GLU A 214 1.86 -7.52 4.00
CA GLU A 214 1.34 -6.24 4.46
C GLU A 214 2.51 -5.26 4.60
N MET A 215 2.43 -4.15 3.87
CA MET A 215 3.47 -3.11 3.83
C MET A 215 3.23 -2.00 4.86
N VAL A 216 2.22 -2.18 5.71
CA VAL A 216 2.06 -1.39 6.92
C VAL A 216 2.85 -2.12 8.01
N PRO A 217 3.57 -1.42 8.89
CA PRO A 217 4.07 -2.03 10.11
C PRO A 217 2.90 -2.76 10.78
N ASP A 218 3.10 -4.03 11.11
CA ASP A 218 2.20 -4.75 11.99
C ASP A 218 2.29 -4.04 13.35
N PHE A 219 1.51 -2.97 13.51
CA PHE A 219 1.05 -2.60 14.83
C PHE A 219 0.10 -3.73 15.17
N ALA A 220 0.67 -4.79 15.73
CA ALA A 220 -0.08 -5.59 16.66
C ALA A 220 -0.65 -4.58 17.65
N SER A 221 -1.89 -4.15 17.41
CA SER A 221 -2.78 -3.62 18.41
C SER A 221 -2.98 -4.80 19.35
N ALA A 222 -1.95 -5.11 20.13
CA ALA A 222 -2.04 -5.99 21.26
C ALA A 222 -3.13 -5.35 22.09
N ASP A 223 -4.28 -5.99 22.09
CA ASP A 223 -5.45 -5.49 22.77
C ASP A 223 -5.05 -5.26 24.23
N ARG A 224 -5.04 -3.99 24.63
CA ARG A 224 -4.47 -3.55 25.88
C ARG A 224 -5.43 -2.58 26.56
N PRO A 225 -5.48 -2.59 27.90
CA PRO A 225 -6.39 -1.72 28.63
C PRO A 225 -6.10 -0.24 28.30
N PRO A 226 -7.12 0.63 28.39
CA PRO A 226 -6.95 2.05 28.17
C PRO A 226 -5.85 2.64 29.05
N GLN A 227 -5.10 3.59 28.49
CA GLN A 227 -3.94 4.20 29.15
C GLN A 227 -4.23 5.65 29.51
N THR A 228 -4.23 5.96 30.80
CA THR A 228 -4.33 7.34 31.27
C THR A 228 -2.97 8.03 31.16
N VAL A 229 -2.93 9.20 30.52
CA VAL A 229 -1.74 10.04 30.38
C VAL A 229 -2.04 11.40 30.99
N GLU A 230 -1.24 11.79 31.97
CA GLU A 230 -1.26 13.12 32.56
C GLU A 230 -0.22 14.01 31.86
N LEU A 231 -0.66 15.19 31.44
CA LEU A 231 0.14 16.14 30.67
C LEU A 231 0.18 17.48 31.39
N LYS A 232 1.38 18.03 31.55
CA LYS A 232 1.55 19.42 31.99
C LYS A 232 1.24 20.38 30.84
N ALA A 233 0.82 21.60 31.17
CA ALA A 233 0.68 22.65 30.17
C ALA A 233 1.97 22.82 29.35
N GLY A 234 1.84 22.77 28.03
CA GLY A 234 2.94 22.81 27.06
C GLY A 234 3.50 21.46 26.64
N GLN A 235 3.14 20.36 27.30
CA GLN A 235 3.67 19.03 27.01
C GLN A 235 3.06 18.43 25.73
N VAL A 236 3.91 17.92 24.85
CA VAL A 236 3.50 17.22 23.62
C VAL A 236 3.16 15.77 23.94
N LEU A 237 1.97 15.33 23.51
CA LEU A 237 1.52 13.95 23.63
C LEU A 237 2.01 13.10 22.46
N PHE A 238 1.90 13.63 21.24
CA PHE A 238 2.49 13.06 20.03
C PHE A 238 2.74 14.16 18.99
N GLU A 239 3.69 13.92 18.09
CA GLU A 239 4.07 14.85 17.03
C GLU A 239 3.45 14.49 15.69
N GLN A 240 3.22 15.48 14.84
CA GLN A 240 2.90 15.28 13.43
C GLN A 240 3.94 14.37 12.77
N GLY A 241 3.49 13.45 11.92
CA GLY A 241 4.35 12.49 11.22
C GLY A 241 4.75 11.27 12.06
N THR A 242 4.50 11.26 13.37
CA THR A 242 4.71 10.05 14.19
C THR A 242 3.64 9.00 13.87
N MET A 243 3.98 7.73 14.09
CA MET A 243 2.99 6.65 14.08
C MET A 243 2.44 6.43 15.49
N GLY A 244 1.22 5.92 15.59
CA GLY A 244 0.67 5.50 16.89
C GLY A 244 -0.58 4.65 16.75
N ASP A 245 -0.87 3.89 17.80
CA ASP A 245 -1.93 2.86 17.86
C ASP A 245 -3.11 3.25 18.76
N LEU A 246 -3.00 4.38 19.48
CA LEU A 246 -4.02 4.86 20.41
C LEU A 246 -4.84 6.03 19.85
N ILE A 247 -6.14 5.99 20.08
CA ILE A 247 -7.08 7.09 19.93
C ILE A 247 -7.29 7.69 21.32
N TYR A 248 -7.17 8.99 21.46
CA TYR A 248 -7.23 9.64 22.77
C TYR A 248 -8.57 10.32 22.96
N ILE A 249 -9.10 10.23 24.19
CA ILE A 249 -10.24 11.01 24.67
C ILE A 249 -9.74 11.93 25.77
N VAL A 250 -10.12 13.20 25.73
CA VAL A 250 -9.82 14.16 26.81
C VAL A 250 -10.74 13.84 27.99
N ASP A 251 -10.14 13.47 29.12
CA ASP A 251 -10.83 13.33 30.40
C ASP A 251 -10.92 14.69 31.11
N ARG A 252 -9.83 15.47 31.12
CA ARG A 252 -9.77 16.82 31.68
C ARG A 252 -8.78 17.71 30.93
N GLY A 253 -9.01 19.02 30.97
CA GLY A 253 -8.11 20.03 30.40
C GLY A 253 -8.34 20.25 28.90
N GLU A 254 -7.35 20.86 28.25
CA GLU A 254 -7.42 21.25 26.84
C GLU A 254 -6.21 20.74 26.06
N ILE A 255 -6.46 20.09 24.92
CA ILE A 255 -5.44 19.64 23.97
C ILE A 255 -5.55 20.44 22.67
N GLU A 256 -4.48 21.13 22.29
CA GLU A 256 -4.36 21.79 20.99
C GLU A 256 -3.79 20.83 19.95
N MET A 257 -4.48 20.72 18.80
CA MET A 257 -4.04 19.98 17.63
C MET A 257 -3.47 20.95 16.60
N MET A 258 -2.16 20.92 16.43
CA MET A 258 -1.41 21.89 15.61
C MET A 258 -0.83 21.19 14.38
N ARG A 259 -1.02 21.76 13.19
CA ARG A 259 -0.39 21.30 11.96
C ARG A 259 0.72 22.25 11.55
N GLU A 260 1.91 21.72 11.34
CA GLU A 260 3.03 22.48 10.79
C GLU A 260 2.96 22.49 9.26
N LEU A 261 2.98 23.68 8.67
CA LEU A 261 2.95 23.92 7.23
C LEU A 261 4.37 24.01 6.67
N SER A 262 4.53 23.83 5.36
CA SER A 262 5.81 23.77 4.63
C SER A 262 6.73 25.00 4.76
N GLY A 263 6.27 26.08 5.41
CA GLY A 263 7.03 27.30 5.70
C GLY A 263 7.34 27.51 7.18
N GLY A 264 7.14 26.50 8.04
CA GLY A 264 7.33 26.59 9.50
C GLY A 264 6.22 27.35 10.22
N ALA A 265 5.14 27.69 9.52
CA ALA A 265 3.94 28.27 10.13
C ALA A 265 3.11 27.16 10.76
N GLU A 266 2.61 27.39 11.97
CA GLU A 266 1.71 26.46 12.67
C GLU A 266 0.25 26.90 12.50
N GLU A 267 -0.63 25.93 12.24
CA GLU A 267 -2.08 26.11 12.12
C GLU A 267 -2.79 25.28 13.19
N LEU A 268 -3.60 25.93 14.03
CA LEU A 268 -4.46 25.23 14.99
C LEU A 268 -5.64 24.60 14.24
N LEU A 269 -5.67 23.27 14.18
CA LEU A 269 -6.75 22.51 13.54
C LEU A 269 -7.98 22.36 14.45
N LYS A 270 -7.73 22.04 15.72
CA LYS A 270 -8.76 21.74 16.71
C LYS A 270 -8.24 22.02 18.12
N LEU A 271 -9.10 22.57 18.97
CA LEU A 271 -8.93 22.52 20.42
C LEU A 271 -9.88 21.44 20.95
N ALA A 272 -9.33 20.35 21.45
CA ALA A 272 -10.10 19.26 22.05
C ALA A 272 -10.25 19.49 23.56
N THR A 273 -11.48 19.37 24.03
CA THR A 273 -11.88 19.59 25.43
C THR A 273 -12.52 18.33 26.00
N GLU A 274 -12.87 18.31 27.27
CA GLU A 274 -13.46 17.14 27.96
C GLU A 274 -14.57 16.47 27.14
N GLY A 275 -14.40 15.15 26.90
CA GLY A 275 -15.30 14.33 26.08
C GLY A 275 -14.96 14.29 24.57
N ASP A 276 -14.11 15.19 24.07
CA ASP A 276 -13.63 15.12 22.70
C ASP A 276 -12.61 14.00 22.53
N TYR A 277 -12.71 13.30 21.40
CA TYR A 277 -11.65 12.40 20.93
C TYR A 277 -10.80 13.07 19.84
N PHE A 278 -9.57 12.56 19.69
CA PHE A 278 -8.63 13.00 18.68
C PHE A 278 -7.57 11.92 18.39
N GLY A 279 -6.88 12.07 17.26
CA GLY A 279 -5.87 11.12 16.84
C GLY A 279 -6.45 9.79 16.37
N GLU A 280 -7.67 9.79 15.85
CA GLU A 280 -8.34 8.61 15.34
C GLU A 280 -7.81 8.19 13.96
N ILE A 281 -7.44 9.16 13.13
CA ILE A 281 -7.06 8.92 11.73
C ILE A 281 -5.84 8.01 11.62
N GLY A 282 -4.82 8.24 12.45
CA GLY A 282 -3.59 7.46 12.40
C GLY A 282 -3.82 5.97 12.69
N PRO A 283 -4.35 5.61 13.87
CA PRO A 283 -4.68 4.22 14.20
C PRO A 283 -5.77 3.59 13.32
N LEU A 284 -6.80 4.33 12.89
CA LEU A 284 -7.90 3.77 12.10
C LEU A 284 -7.49 3.44 10.65
N PHE A 285 -6.65 4.28 10.06
CA PHE A 285 -6.24 4.16 8.65
C PHE A 285 -4.77 3.79 8.47
N HIS A 286 -4.06 3.53 9.57
CA HIS A 286 -2.62 3.24 9.60
C HIS A 286 -1.77 4.31 8.90
N LEU A 287 -2.06 5.57 9.23
CA LEU A 287 -1.38 6.74 8.68
C LEU A 287 -0.53 7.42 9.77
N PRO A 288 0.55 8.13 9.40
CA PRO A 288 1.21 9.06 10.30
C PRO A 288 0.23 10.11 10.84
N ARG A 289 0.46 10.59 12.06
CA ARG A 289 -0.35 11.66 12.67
C ARG A 289 -0.33 12.90 11.77
N SER A 290 -1.51 13.43 11.44
CA SER A 290 -1.66 14.62 10.60
C SER A 290 -1.38 15.93 11.32
N ALA A 291 -1.22 15.90 12.64
CA ALA A 291 -0.99 17.05 13.50
C ALA A 291 -0.26 16.62 14.79
N THR A 292 0.38 17.59 15.43
CA THR A 292 0.94 17.48 16.78
C THR A 292 -0.17 17.72 17.80
N ALA A 293 -0.27 16.86 18.81
CA ALA A 293 -1.17 17.04 19.95
C ALA A 293 -0.37 17.54 21.15
N LYS A 294 -0.76 18.68 21.70
CA LYS A 294 -0.07 19.31 22.83
C LYS A 294 -1.07 19.78 23.87
N ALA A 295 -0.73 19.65 25.14
CA ALA A 295 -1.57 20.12 26.22
C ALA A 295 -1.48 21.65 26.32
N ARG A 296 -2.61 22.34 26.16
CA ARG A 296 -2.69 23.79 26.33
C ARG A 296 -2.80 24.19 27.80
N THR A 297 -3.51 23.37 28.57
CA THR A 297 -3.59 23.42 30.04
C THR A 297 -3.05 22.12 30.62
N GLU A 298 -2.99 22.00 31.95
CA GLU A 298 -2.80 20.69 32.57
C GLU A 298 -3.99 19.80 32.20
N ALA A 299 -3.71 18.62 31.63
CA ALA A 299 -4.70 17.80 30.99
C ALA A 299 -4.50 16.32 31.30
N THR A 300 -5.62 15.59 31.38
CA THR A 300 -5.64 14.14 31.49
C THR A 300 -6.33 13.60 30.25
N VAL A 301 -5.68 12.68 29.56
CA VAL A 301 -6.24 11.99 28.39
C VAL A 301 -6.21 10.49 28.61
N VAL A 302 -7.16 9.78 28.01
CA VAL A 302 -7.21 8.31 28.03
C VAL A 302 -7.05 7.80 26.61
N GLY A 303 -5.98 7.04 26.37
CA GLY A 303 -5.68 6.40 25.09
C GLY A 303 -6.31 5.01 24.98
N TYR A 304 -7.00 4.76 23.88
CA TYR A 304 -7.70 3.51 23.57
C TYR A 304 -7.14 2.87 22.30
N THR A 305 -7.01 1.55 22.28
CA THR A 305 -6.82 0.83 21.00
C THR A 305 -8.04 1.04 20.11
N VAL A 306 -7.90 0.84 18.80
CA VAL A 306 -9.03 0.94 17.85
C VAL A 306 -10.19 0.05 18.28
N ARG A 307 -9.91 -1.16 18.77
CA ARG A 307 -10.93 -2.10 19.25
C ARG A 307 -11.62 -1.57 20.50
N ALA A 308 -10.87 -1.20 21.54
CA ALA A 308 -11.44 -0.69 22.80
C ALA A 308 -12.24 0.60 22.58
N PHE A 309 -11.79 1.45 21.66
CA PHE A 309 -12.51 2.66 21.27
C PHE A 309 -13.85 2.35 20.59
N ARG A 310 -13.90 1.35 19.70
CA ARG A 310 -15.15 0.90 19.06
C ARG A 310 -16.13 0.27 20.05
N GLU A 311 -15.63 -0.55 20.98
CA GLU A 311 -16.45 -1.14 22.04
C GLU A 311 -17.06 -0.05 22.93
N ARG A 312 -16.33 1.05 23.18
CA ARG A 312 -16.81 2.22 23.92
C ARG A 312 -17.85 3.05 23.15
N LEU A 313 -17.76 3.16 21.83
CA LEU A 313 -18.70 3.94 21.00
C LEU A 313 -20.04 3.23 20.71
N GLY A 314 -20.10 1.89 20.82
CA GLY A 314 -21.30 1.11 20.50
C GLY A 314 -21.65 1.07 18.99
N MET A 315 -22.67 0.28 18.64
CA MET A 315 -23.08 -0.07 17.26
C MET A 315 -23.51 1.12 16.36
N ALA A 316 -23.65 2.33 16.89
CA ALA A 316 -24.05 3.52 16.13
C ALA A 316 -22.87 4.33 15.55
N GLY A 317 -21.65 4.13 16.04
CA GLY A 317 -20.56 5.13 15.92
C GLY A 317 -19.83 5.26 14.58
N VAL A 318 -19.99 4.33 13.62
CA VAL A 318 -19.21 4.40 12.35
C VAL A 318 -19.68 5.55 11.45
N ARG A 319 -20.96 5.95 11.52
CA ARG A 319 -21.48 7.11 10.76
C ARG A 319 -21.09 8.46 11.39
N ASP A 320 -20.97 8.53 12.72
CA ASP A 320 -20.69 9.78 13.43
C ASP A 320 -19.18 10.13 13.51
N LEU A 321 -18.29 9.14 13.28
CA LEU A 321 -16.83 9.31 13.26
C LEU A 321 -16.33 10.29 12.18
N ILE A 322 -17.10 10.50 11.11
CA ILE A 322 -16.78 11.41 9.99
C ILE A 322 -17.34 12.82 10.24
N GLU A 323 -18.30 12.99 11.16
CA GLU A 323 -18.98 14.28 11.39
C GLU A 323 -18.42 15.09 12.57
N HIS A 324 -17.39 14.61 13.30
CA HIS A 324 -16.78 15.28 14.45
C HIS A 324 -17.79 15.80 15.50
N ARG A 325 -18.90 15.08 15.73
CA ARG A 325 -19.83 15.46 16.79
C ARG A 325 -19.23 15.14 18.16
N PRO A 326 -19.33 16.04 19.15
CA PRO A 326 -18.99 15.71 20.52
C PRO A 326 -19.86 14.54 20.99
N LEU A 327 -19.29 13.64 21.79
CA LEU A 327 -20.05 12.57 22.43
C LEU A 327 -21.10 13.20 23.33
N SER A 328 -22.36 13.25 22.86
CA SER A 328 -23.49 13.72 23.67
C SER A 328 -23.63 12.78 24.86
N GLY A 329 -23.39 13.31 26.06
CA GLY A 329 -23.42 12.55 27.30
C GLY A 329 -24.80 11.95 27.58
N GLU A 330 -24.80 10.67 27.98
CA GLU A 330 -25.52 10.19 29.14
C GLU A 330 -24.83 8.90 29.62
N LEU A 331 -24.32 8.97 30.85
CA LEU A 331 -23.83 7.84 31.62
C LEU A 331 -25.00 6.88 31.88
N ASN A 332 -25.04 5.75 31.17
CA ASN A 332 -25.82 4.62 31.66
C ASN A 332 -24.96 3.84 32.65
N GLU A 333 -24.97 4.30 33.90
CA GLU A 333 -24.90 3.36 35.02
C GLU A 333 -26.14 2.47 34.94
N SER A 334 -25.96 1.16 34.82
CA SER A 334 -27.02 0.21 35.17
C SER A 334 -26.44 -0.87 36.08
N PRO A 335 -27.10 -1.17 37.21
CA PRO A 335 -26.52 -1.89 38.32
C PRO A 335 -26.44 -3.39 38.05
N LEU A 336 -25.33 -3.99 38.47
CA LEU A 336 -25.24 -5.40 38.81
C LEU A 336 -26.17 -5.70 39.98
N SER A 337 -27.41 -6.06 39.69
CA SER A 337 -28.29 -6.76 40.64
C SER A 337 -29.14 -7.78 39.88
N GLY A 338 -28.51 -8.91 39.53
CA GLY A 338 -29.22 -10.15 39.22
C GLY A 338 -29.30 -10.97 40.50
N GLU A 339 -30.46 -10.89 41.17
CA GLU A 339 -30.83 -11.83 42.24
C GLU A 339 -30.87 -13.26 41.69
N LEU A 340 -30.31 -14.16 42.50
CA LEU A 340 -30.41 -15.61 42.34
C LEU A 340 -31.88 -16.04 42.43
N ALA A 341 -32.41 -16.60 41.35
CA ALA A 341 -33.58 -17.46 41.42
C ALA A 341 -33.11 -18.91 41.67
N THR A 342 -33.36 -19.40 42.89
CA THR A 342 -33.34 -20.84 43.21
C THR A 342 -34.60 -21.54 42.69
N PRO A 343 -34.53 -22.83 42.36
CA PRO A 343 -35.64 -23.57 41.75
C PRO A 343 -36.52 -24.27 42.80
N GLU A 344 -37.84 -24.23 42.62
CA GLU A 344 -38.78 -25.31 42.94
C GLU A 344 -39.94 -25.31 41.93
#